data_AF-A0A0G9H702-F1
#
_entry.id   AF-A0A0G9H702-F1
#
_cell.length_a   1.000
_cell.length_b   1.000
_cell.length_c   1.000
_cell.angle_alpha   90.00
_cell.angle_beta   90.00
_cell.angle_gamma   90.00
#
_symmetry.space_group_name_H-M   'P 1'
#
loop_
_entity.id
_entity.type
_entity.pdbx_description
1 polymer ?
#
loop_
_entity_poly.entity_id
_entity_poly.type
_entity_poly.pdbx_seq_one_letter_code
_entity_poly.pdbx_strand_id
1 'polypeptide(L)'
;MTARQIVAVGLRLFALSLCMGAIDMFWRAAALYNMAAAWGSPLWFGVPLVALFLVGAAVIWIMSGPLSRWLISGLGKMEATKPSTIDLLAVGCMLMGLWWLKESLIPFVRLWLNALELAPARGVSAFVWLGSEGKVGVAMYILQIVASGCLVRCAYPLARWLLRQAQASEASTSPIEP
;
A
#
# COMPACT_ATOMS: atom_id res chain seq x y z
N MET A 1 2.73 15.95 -19.98
CA MET A 1 2.59 14.61 -19.40
C MET A 1 1.11 14.31 -19.23
N THR A 2 0.65 13.15 -19.70
CA THR A 2 -0.75 12.72 -19.51
C THR A 2 -0.95 12.10 -18.13
N ALA A 3 -2.15 12.17 -17.55
CA ALA A 3 -2.44 11.55 -16.25
C ALA A 3 -2.05 10.06 -16.19
N ARG A 4 -2.17 9.36 -17.32
CA ARG A 4 -1.70 7.97 -17.48
C ARG A 4 -0.20 7.80 -17.24
N GLN A 5 0.62 8.73 -17.73
CA GLN A 5 2.07 8.69 -17.48
C GLN A 5 2.39 8.89 -16.01
N ILE A 6 1.67 9.80 -15.33
CA ILE A 6 1.87 10.06 -13.89
C ILE A 6 1.52 8.81 -13.08
N VAL A 7 0.38 8.17 -13.34
CA VAL A 7 -0.01 6.91 -12.67
C VAL A 7 1.00 5.79 -12.94
N ALA A 8 1.46 5.64 -14.19
CA ALA A 8 2.44 4.62 -14.54
C ALA A 8 3.79 4.85 -13.84
N VAL A 9 4.26 6.10 -13.76
CA VAL A 9 5.47 6.48 -13.00
C VAL A 9 5.27 6.20 -11.52
N GLY A 10 4.11 6.56 -10.95
CA GLY A 10 3.79 6.30 -9.55
C GLY A 10 3.74 4.80 -9.22
N LEU A 11 3.18 3.96 -10.09
CA LEU A 11 3.20 2.50 -9.94
C LEU A 11 4.62 1.92 -9.99
N ARG A 12 5.49 2.48 -10.83
CA ARG A 12 6.91 2.09 -10.89
C ARG A 12 7.65 2.49 -9.62
N LEU A 13 7.44 3.70 -9.12
CA LEU A 13 8.00 4.15 -7.84
C LEU A 13 7.49 3.28 -6.68
N PHE A 14 6.22 2.89 -6.72
CA PHE A 14 5.64 1.96 -5.76
C PHE A 14 6.33 0.59 -5.81
N ALA A 15 6.54 0.02 -7.00
CA ALA A 15 7.28 -1.23 -7.16
C ALA A 15 8.73 -1.12 -6.64
N LEU A 16 9.44 -0.02 -6.92
CA LEU A 16 10.77 0.22 -6.33
C LEU A 16 10.72 0.31 -4.80
N SER A 17 9.68 0.94 -4.26
CA SER A 17 9.48 1.01 -2.81
C SER A 17 9.22 -0.36 -2.17
N LEU A 18 8.53 -1.26 -2.88
CA LEU A 18 8.36 -2.66 -2.45
C LEU A 18 9.69 -3.41 -2.48
N CYS A 19 10.54 -3.20 -3.49
CA CYS A 19 11.88 -3.77 -3.52
C CYS A 19 12.72 -3.29 -2.34
N MET A 20 12.70 -1.99 -2.02
CA MET A 20 13.40 -1.45 -0.84
C MET A 20 12.86 -2.07 0.46
N GLY A 21 11.54 -2.23 0.58
CA GLY A 21 10.92 -2.92 1.72
C GLY A 21 11.34 -4.39 1.83
N ALA A 22 11.46 -5.09 0.71
CA ALA A 22 11.94 -6.48 0.68
C ALA A 22 13.38 -6.61 1.19
N ILE A 23 14.26 -5.67 0.81
CA ILE A 23 15.65 -5.63 1.28
C ILE A 23 15.72 -5.32 2.77
N ASP A 24 14.94 -4.35 3.28
CA ASP A 24 14.89 -4.05 4.72
C ASP A 24 14.40 -5.27 5.52
N MET A 25 13.36 -5.95 5.04
CA MET A 25 12.86 -7.19 5.65
C MET A 25 13.91 -8.30 5.64
N PHE A 26 14.64 -8.46 4.54
CA PHE A 26 15.72 -9.44 4.45
C PHE A 26 16.81 -9.15 5.49
N TRP A 27 17.23 -7.89 5.62
CA TRP A 27 18.27 -7.51 6.58
C TRP A 27 17.83 -7.71 8.03
N ARG A 28 16.58 -7.39 8.35
CA ARG A 28 16.00 -7.64 9.68
C ARG A 28 15.87 -9.12 9.97
N ALA A 29 15.42 -9.92 9.00
CA ALA A 29 15.35 -11.37 9.13
C ALA A 29 16.74 -11.99 9.34
N ALA A 30 17.75 -11.50 8.60
CA ALA A 30 19.14 -11.91 8.78
C ALA A 30 19.71 -11.51 10.15
N ALA A 31 19.37 -10.31 10.64
CA ALA A 31 19.77 -9.86 11.97
C ALA A 31 19.13 -10.71 13.09
N LEU A 32 17.84 -11.01 12.97
CA LEU A 32 17.13 -11.92 13.87
C LEU A 32 17.73 -13.32 13.83
N TYR A 33 18.03 -13.83 12.63
CA TYR A 33 18.71 -15.11 12.45
C TYR A 33 20.07 -15.14 13.15
N ASN A 34 20.90 -14.10 13.02
CA ASN A 34 22.20 -14.07 13.70
C ASN A 34 22.07 -14.10 15.24
N MET A 35 20.96 -13.58 15.79
CA MET A 35 20.63 -13.70 17.21
C MET A 35 20.06 -15.09 17.56
N ALA A 36 19.25 -15.65 16.68
CA ALA A 36 18.56 -16.94 16.84
C ALA A 36 19.41 -18.15 16.38
N ALA A 37 20.59 -17.94 15.79
CA ALA A 37 21.48 -19.00 15.33
C ALA A 37 21.94 -19.93 16.49
N ALA A 38 21.86 -19.45 17.74
CA ALA A 38 22.04 -20.28 18.93
C ALA A 38 20.90 -21.32 19.15
N TRP A 39 19.76 -21.18 18.46
CA TRP A 39 18.53 -21.96 18.64
C TRP A 39 18.23 -22.88 17.43
N GLY A 40 19.12 -22.96 16.44
CA GLY A 40 19.02 -23.93 15.34
C GLY A 40 17.86 -23.70 14.36
N SER A 41 17.43 -22.45 14.15
CA SER A 41 16.31 -22.17 13.25
C SER A 41 16.69 -22.30 11.76
N PRO A 42 15.82 -22.84 10.89
CA PRO A 42 16.13 -23.01 9.48
C PRO A 42 16.04 -21.68 8.73
N LEU A 43 17.15 -21.30 8.09
CA LEU A 43 17.36 -20.15 7.18
C LEU A 43 16.26 -19.96 6.10
N TRP A 44 15.40 -20.96 5.91
CA TRP A 44 14.44 -21.10 4.82
C TRP A 44 13.16 -20.28 4.97
N PHE A 45 12.89 -19.64 6.12
CA PHE A 45 11.63 -18.89 6.30
C PHE A 45 11.66 -17.44 5.77
N GLY A 46 12.81 -16.76 5.82
CA GLY A 46 12.92 -15.37 5.36
C GLY A 46 12.98 -15.24 3.83
N VAL A 47 13.63 -16.20 3.16
CA VAL A 47 13.82 -16.22 1.70
C VAL A 47 12.52 -16.24 0.89
N PRO A 48 11.53 -17.12 1.16
CA PRO A 48 10.30 -17.17 0.37
C PRO A 48 9.48 -15.88 0.48
N LEU A 49 9.54 -15.20 1.63
CA LEU A 49 8.83 -13.94 1.82
C LEU A 49 9.47 -12.81 1.00
N VAL A 50 10.79 -12.68 1.05
CA VAL A 50 11.52 -11.70 0.24
C VAL A 50 11.27 -11.97 -1.25
N ALA A 51 11.29 -13.24 -1.65
CA ALA A 51 10.94 -13.66 -3.00
C ALA A 51 9.50 -13.25 -3.38
N LEU A 52 8.52 -13.43 -2.49
CA LEU A 52 7.13 -13.01 -2.72
C LEU A 52 7.02 -11.50 -2.97
N PHE A 53 7.72 -10.67 -2.17
CA PHE A 53 7.73 -9.22 -2.37
C PHE A 53 8.42 -8.82 -3.68
N LEU A 54 9.53 -9.46 -4.04
CA LEU A 54 10.24 -9.20 -5.30
C LEU A 54 9.39 -9.60 -6.52
N VAL A 55 8.74 -10.77 -6.46
CA VAL A 55 7.81 -11.22 -7.50
C VAL A 55 6.63 -10.26 -7.60
N GLY A 56 6.04 -9.87 -6.48
CA GLY A 56 4.95 -8.87 -6.46
C GLY A 56 5.37 -7.54 -7.07
N ALA A 57 6.56 -7.03 -6.71
CA ALA A 57 7.12 -5.81 -7.28
C ALA A 57 7.37 -5.95 -8.79
N ALA A 58 7.92 -7.07 -9.25
CA ALA A 58 8.13 -7.34 -10.67
C ALA A 58 6.81 -7.41 -11.45
N VAL A 59 5.79 -8.08 -10.89
CA VAL A 59 4.45 -8.14 -11.48
C VAL A 59 3.87 -6.73 -11.59
N ILE A 60 3.90 -5.93 -10.52
CA ILE A 60 3.41 -4.54 -10.56
C ILE A 60 4.19 -3.70 -11.57
N TRP A 61 5.52 -3.89 -11.66
CA TRP A 61 6.37 -3.18 -12.61
C TRP A 61 5.97 -3.48 -14.06
N ILE A 62 5.85 -4.77 -14.42
CA ILE A 62 5.46 -5.23 -15.76
C ILE A 62 4.02 -4.81 -16.07
N MET A 63 3.12 -4.96 -15.10
CA MET A 63 1.70 -4.63 -15.23
C MET A 63 1.41 -3.12 -15.10
N SER A 64 2.40 -2.26 -14.83
CA SER A 64 2.20 -0.82 -14.63
C SER A 64 1.44 -0.15 -15.78
N GLY A 65 1.72 -0.56 -17.02
CA GLY A 65 1.01 -0.11 -18.22
C GLY A 65 -0.47 -0.54 -18.22
N PRO A 66 -0.77 -1.85 -18.23
CA PRO A 66 -2.14 -2.37 -18.13
C PRO A 66 -2.93 -1.83 -16.92
N LEU A 67 -2.33 -1.80 -15.72
CA LEU A 67 -2.94 -1.26 -14.51
C LEU A 67 -3.29 0.21 -14.64
N SER A 68 -2.40 1.02 -15.23
CA SER A 68 -2.72 2.43 -15.49
C SER A 68 -3.93 2.57 -16.43
N ARG A 69 -4.08 1.69 -17.42
CA ARG A 69 -5.24 1.68 -18.31
C ARG A 69 -6.50 1.26 -17.57
N TRP A 70 -6.41 0.25 -16.72
CA TRP A 70 -7.54 -0.25 -15.94
C TRP A 70 -8.00 0.77 -14.89
N LEU A 71 -7.08 1.36 -14.13
CA LEU A 71 -7.37 2.43 -13.15
C LEU A 71 -8.00 3.65 -13.81
N ILE A 72 -7.61 3.96 -15.05
CA ILE A 72 -8.12 5.09 -15.82
C ILE A 72 -9.36 4.71 -16.65
N SER A 73 -9.74 3.43 -16.74
CA SER A 73 -10.90 3.02 -17.53
C SER A 73 -12.22 3.63 -17.05
N GLY A 74 -12.28 4.07 -15.78
CA GLY A 74 -13.41 4.83 -15.22
C GLY A 74 -13.40 6.34 -15.54
N LEU A 75 -12.31 6.86 -16.11
CA LEU A 75 -12.20 8.26 -16.55
C LEU A 75 -12.71 8.33 -18.00
N GLY A 76 -13.83 9.02 -18.20
CA GLY A 76 -14.37 9.29 -19.55
C GLY A 76 -13.28 9.86 -20.46
N LYS A 77 -13.35 9.53 -21.77
CA LYS A 77 -12.32 9.80 -22.79
C LYS A 77 -11.53 11.10 -22.51
N MET A 78 -10.33 10.94 -21.95
CA MET A 78 -9.35 12.01 -21.76
C MET A 78 -8.73 12.36 -23.12
N GLU A 79 -9.50 13.04 -23.98
CA GLU A 79 -8.98 13.64 -25.22
C GLU A 79 -8.42 15.05 -25.00
N ALA A 80 -8.59 15.62 -23.79
CA ALA A 80 -8.06 16.94 -23.48
C ALA A 80 -6.55 16.89 -23.18
N THR A 81 -5.79 17.71 -23.90
CA THR A 81 -4.33 17.91 -23.75
C THR A 81 -3.91 18.54 -22.41
N LYS A 82 -4.86 19.03 -21.62
CA LYS A 82 -4.63 19.56 -20.27
C LYS A 82 -5.22 18.61 -19.22
N PRO A 83 -4.43 18.13 -18.24
CA PRO A 83 -4.96 17.30 -17.16
C PRO A 83 -5.96 18.11 -16.34
N SER A 84 -7.15 17.57 -16.09
CA SER A 84 -8.12 18.23 -15.22
C SER A 84 -7.64 18.17 -13.77
N THR A 85 -7.96 19.19 -12.97
CA THR A 85 -7.68 19.21 -11.53
C THR A 85 -8.27 17.99 -10.82
N ILE A 86 -9.42 17.50 -11.30
CA ILE A 86 -10.07 16.28 -10.78
C ILE A 86 -9.19 15.06 -10.98
N ASP A 87 -8.56 14.96 -12.15
CA ASP A 87 -7.73 13.81 -12.52
C ASP A 87 -6.46 13.79 -11.69
N LEU A 88 -5.84 14.96 -11.49
CA LEU A 88 -4.66 15.12 -10.65
C LEU A 88 -4.95 14.75 -9.19
N LEU A 89 -6.10 15.18 -8.66
CA LEU A 89 -6.52 14.85 -7.30
C LEU A 89 -6.82 13.35 -7.14
N ALA A 90 -7.51 12.74 -8.12
CA ALA A 90 -7.79 11.31 -8.12
C ALA A 90 -6.49 10.49 -8.17
N VAL A 91 -5.53 10.87 -9.01
CA VAL A 91 -4.21 10.24 -9.06
C VAL A 91 -3.48 10.38 -7.73
N GLY A 92 -3.52 11.56 -7.10
CA GLY A 92 -2.96 11.78 -5.77
C GLY A 92 -3.56 10.84 -4.72
N CYS A 93 -4.90 10.71 -4.68
CA CYS A 93 -5.58 9.79 -3.78
C CYS A 93 -5.20 8.32 -4.03
N MET A 94 -5.07 7.90 -5.29
CA MET A 94 -4.64 6.53 -5.63
C MET A 94 -3.21 6.26 -5.14
N LEU A 95 -2.29 7.19 -5.37
CA LEU A 95 -0.89 7.05 -4.94
C LEU A 95 -0.77 7.06 -3.41
N MET A 96 -1.55 7.90 -2.74
CA MET A 96 -1.62 7.93 -1.28
C MET A 96 -2.18 6.61 -0.72
N GLY A 97 -3.24 6.07 -1.34
CA GLY A 97 -3.79 4.76 -0.98
C GLY A 97 -2.78 3.63 -1.16
N LEU A 98 -2.06 3.60 -2.29
CA LEU A 98 -0.97 2.65 -2.52
C LEU A 98 0.14 2.79 -1.47
N TRP A 99 0.55 4.02 -1.16
CA TRP A 99 1.56 4.27 -0.14
C TRP A 99 1.14 3.74 1.23
N TRP A 100 -0.08 4.04 1.67
CA TRP A 100 -0.65 3.49 2.91
C TRP A 100 -0.74 1.97 2.88
N LEU A 101 -1.09 1.38 1.75
CA LEU A 101 -1.12 -0.07 1.61
C LEU A 101 0.24 -0.68 1.91
N LYS A 102 1.33 -0.13 1.36
CA LYS A 102 2.70 -0.56 1.67
C LYS A 102 3.01 -0.39 3.16
N GLU A 103 2.67 0.76 3.73
CA GLU A 103 2.97 1.09 5.13
C GLU A 103 2.26 0.15 6.11
N SER A 104 1.09 -0.38 5.76
CA SER A 104 0.34 -1.35 6.57
C SER A 104 0.72 -2.81 6.27
N LEU A 105 1.05 -3.13 5.02
CA LEU A 105 1.37 -4.50 4.60
C LEU A 105 2.67 -5.00 5.22
N ILE A 106 3.71 -4.16 5.24
CA ILE A 106 5.02 -4.49 5.82
C ILE A 106 4.90 -4.89 7.31
N PRO A 107 4.36 -4.05 8.22
CA PRO A 107 4.26 -4.40 9.63
C PRO A 107 3.28 -5.56 9.88
N PHE A 108 2.22 -5.69 9.07
CA PHE A 108 1.32 -6.84 9.14
C PHE A 108 2.06 -8.16 8.88
N VAL A 109 2.83 -8.20 7.79
CA VAL A 109 3.63 -9.37 7.45
C VAL A 109 4.67 -9.66 8.53
N ARG A 110 5.34 -8.63 9.05
CA ARG A 110 6.30 -8.78 10.15
C ARG A 110 5.67 -9.39 11.40
N LEU A 111 4.49 -8.93 11.77
CA LEU A 111 3.75 -9.45 12.92
C LEU A 111 3.43 -10.94 12.71
N TRP A 112 3.01 -11.32 11.51
CA TRP A 112 2.77 -12.72 11.15
C TRP A 112 4.04 -13.59 11.18
N LEU A 113 5.18 -13.07 10.71
CA LEU A 113 6.46 -13.80 10.79
C LEU A 113 6.86 -14.09 12.23
N ASN A 114 6.81 -13.07 13.10
CA ASN A 114 7.13 -13.24 14.52
C ASN A 114 6.22 -14.31 15.15
N ALA A 115 4.92 -14.28 14.80
CA ALA A 115 3.96 -15.26 15.29
C ALA A 115 4.29 -16.69 14.81
N LEU A 116 4.65 -16.86 13.54
CA LEU A 116 4.97 -18.16 12.95
C LEU A 116 6.30 -18.73 13.46
N GLU A 117 7.27 -17.88 13.80
CA GLU A 117 8.56 -18.32 14.35
C GLU A 117 8.46 -18.72 15.83
N LEU A 118 7.72 -17.95 16.62
CA LEU A 118 7.69 -18.11 18.09
C LEU A 118 6.61 -19.08 18.57
N ALA A 119 5.59 -19.36 17.76
CA ALA A 119 4.50 -20.26 18.13
C ALA A 119 4.88 -21.75 18.15
N PRO A 120 5.67 -22.30 17.19
CA PRO A 120 6.11 -23.69 17.20
C PRO A 120 6.97 -24.00 18.43
N ALA A 121 7.83 -23.06 18.85
CA ALA A 121 8.67 -23.19 20.03
C ALA A 121 7.88 -23.38 21.35
N ARG A 122 6.59 -23.04 21.36
CA ARG A 122 5.70 -23.22 22.51
C ARG A 122 4.61 -24.26 22.30
N GLY A 123 4.53 -24.90 21.13
CA GLY A 123 3.49 -25.88 20.81
C GLY A 123 2.06 -25.29 20.71
N VAL A 124 1.95 -23.98 20.46
CA VAL A 124 0.67 -23.26 20.40
C VAL A 124 0.45 -22.72 18.99
N SER A 125 -0.80 -22.48 18.57
CA SER A 125 -1.07 -21.84 17.27
C SER A 125 -0.62 -20.37 17.25
N ALA A 126 -0.15 -19.89 16.09
CA ALA A 126 0.36 -18.53 15.89
C ALA A 126 -0.63 -17.43 16.34
N PHE A 127 -1.93 -17.66 16.10
CA PHE A 127 -2.98 -16.71 16.48
C PHE A 127 -3.25 -16.67 17.99
N VAL A 128 -3.04 -17.78 18.69
CA VAL A 128 -3.16 -17.82 20.16
C VAL A 128 -1.93 -17.22 20.82
N TRP A 129 -0.73 -17.44 20.25
CA TRP A 129 0.52 -16.89 20.76
C TRP A 129 0.55 -15.35 20.74
N LEU A 130 -0.09 -14.73 19.75
CA LEU A 130 -0.18 -13.28 19.56
C LEU A 130 -0.74 -12.48 20.75
N GLY A 131 -1.44 -13.15 21.68
CA GLY A 131 -2.13 -12.49 22.79
C GLY A 131 -3.27 -11.55 22.34
N SER A 132 -3.82 -10.77 23.26
CA SER A 132 -4.86 -9.77 22.97
C SER A 132 -4.30 -8.59 22.17
N GLU A 133 -3.12 -8.10 22.53
CA GLU A 133 -2.48 -6.95 21.88
C GLU A 133 -2.15 -7.22 20.42
N GLY A 134 -1.59 -8.40 20.12
CA GLY A 134 -1.28 -8.79 18.75
C GLY A 134 -2.53 -8.96 17.89
N LYS A 135 -3.64 -9.48 18.46
CA LYS A 135 -4.92 -9.57 17.75
C LYS A 135 -5.49 -8.20 17.40
N VAL A 136 -5.40 -7.23 18.32
CA VAL A 136 -5.79 -5.84 18.06
C VAL A 136 -4.91 -5.23 16.96
N GLY A 137 -3.59 -5.48 17.01
CA GLY A 137 -2.67 -5.06 15.95
C GLY A 137 -3.03 -5.62 14.58
N VAL A 138 -3.32 -6.94 14.50
CA VAL A 138 -3.80 -7.59 13.27
C VAL A 138 -5.09 -6.95 12.76
N ALA A 139 -6.07 -6.74 13.63
CA ALA A 139 -7.33 -6.11 13.25
C ALA A 139 -7.11 -4.69 12.71
N MET A 140 -6.21 -3.92 13.34
CA MET A 140 -5.88 -2.56 12.91
C MET A 140 -5.20 -2.54 11.54
N TYR A 141 -4.24 -3.44 11.30
CA TYR A 141 -3.57 -3.54 9.99
C TYR A 141 -4.53 -3.98 8.89
N ILE A 142 -5.42 -4.95 9.17
CA ILE A 142 -6.47 -5.34 8.22
C ILE A 142 -7.35 -4.13 7.89
N LEU A 143 -7.77 -3.37 8.90
CA LEU A 143 -8.59 -2.18 8.71
C LEU A 143 -7.86 -1.12 7.86
N GLN A 144 -6.56 -0.92 8.07
CA GLN A 144 -5.76 -0.02 7.24
C GLN A 144 -5.57 -0.53 5.80
N ILE A 145 -5.40 -1.85 5.60
CA ILE A 145 -5.33 -2.48 4.27
C ILE A 145 -6.67 -2.30 3.53
N VAL A 146 -7.79 -2.47 4.23
CA VAL A 146 -9.13 -2.23 3.67
C VAL A 146 -9.33 -0.75 3.35
N ALA A 147 -8.93 0.16 4.25
CA ALA A 147 -9.04 1.59 4.04
C ALA A 147 -8.19 2.07 2.85
N SER A 148 -6.95 1.59 2.73
CA SER A 148 -6.07 1.90 1.60
C SER A 148 -6.60 1.33 0.28
N GLY A 149 -7.09 0.09 0.28
CA GLY A 149 -7.78 -0.49 -0.89
C GLY A 149 -9.03 0.29 -1.29
N CYS A 150 -9.80 0.75 -0.30
CA CYS A 150 -10.94 1.63 -0.51
C CYS A 150 -10.50 2.97 -1.11
N LEU A 151 -9.43 3.60 -0.63
CA LEU A 151 -8.90 4.83 -1.21
C LEU A 151 -8.48 4.66 -2.67
N VAL A 152 -7.82 3.54 -3.01
CA VAL A 152 -7.42 3.26 -4.40
C VAL A 152 -8.64 3.08 -5.30
N ARG A 153 -9.66 2.34 -4.84
CA ARG A 153 -10.87 2.06 -5.63
C ARG A 153 -11.82 3.26 -5.70
N CYS A 154 -11.93 4.02 -4.61
CA CYS A 154 -12.83 5.15 -4.43
C CYS A 154 -12.14 6.50 -4.65
N ALA A 155 -10.92 6.54 -5.18
CA ALA A 155 -10.17 7.77 -5.41
C ALA A 155 -10.97 8.80 -6.23
N TYR A 156 -11.73 8.34 -7.23
CA TYR A 156 -12.53 9.21 -8.09
C TYR A 156 -13.76 9.81 -7.39
N PRO A 157 -14.68 9.02 -6.78
CA PRO A 157 -15.79 9.61 -6.03
C PRO A 157 -15.29 10.50 -4.88
N LEU A 158 -14.16 10.15 -4.25
CA LEU A 158 -13.54 10.97 -3.21
C LEU A 158 -13.04 12.31 -3.77
N ALA A 159 -12.29 12.31 -4.88
CA ALA A 159 -11.80 13.53 -5.53
C ALA A 159 -12.96 14.43 -5.97
N ARG A 160 -14.02 13.84 -6.55
CA ARG A 160 -15.22 14.58 -6.94
C ARG A 160 -15.94 15.19 -5.74
N TRP A 161 -16.03 14.44 -4.63
CA TRP A 161 -16.64 14.92 -3.40
C TRP A 161 -15.82 16.07 -2.78
N LEU A 162 -14.50 15.92 -2.70
CA LEU A 162 -13.59 16.95 -2.18
C LEU A 162 -13.66 18.26 -2.97
N LEU A 163 -13.73 18.18 -4.30
CA LEU A 163 -13.86 19.37 -5.15
C LEU A 163 -15.20 20.07 -4.97
N ARG A 164 -16.29 19.32 -4.78
CA ARG A 164 -17.61 19.93 -4.47
C ARG A 164 -17.55 20.68 -3.14
N GLN A 165 -16.87 20.13 -2.13
CA GLN A 165 -16.70 20.78 -0.84
C GLN A 165 -15.86 22.05 -0.97
N ALA A 166 -14.76 22.01 -1.73
CA ALA A 166 -13.91 23.18 -1.98
C ALA A 166 -14.68 24.32 -2.68
N GLN A 167 -15.45 23.99 -3.73
CA GLN A 167 -16.28 24.94 -4.45
C GLN A 167 -17.41 25.55 -3.58
N ALA A 168 -18.04 24.73 -2.73
CA ALA A 168 -19.04 25.20 -1.78
C ALA A 168 -18.45 26.17 -0.75
N SER A 169 -17.21 25.92 -0.30
CA SER A 169 -16.49 26.81 0.61
C SER A 169 -16.12 28.14 -0.05
N GLU A 170 -15.59 28.12 -1.28
CA GLU A 170 -15.24 29.35 -2.00
C GLU A 170 -16.46 30.24 -2.25
N ALA A 171 -17.61 29.66 -2.63
CA ALA A 171 -18.85 30.39 -2.85
C ALA A 171 -19.36 31.14 -1.59
N SER A 172 -19.09 30.60 -0.39
CA SER A 172 -19.44 31.26 0.87
C SER A 172 -18.54 32.44 1.26
N THR A 173 -17.40 32.60 0.57
CA THR A 173 -16.40 33.63 0.87
C THR A 173 -16.46 34.82 -0.10
N SER A 174 -17.31 34.75 -1.13
CA SER A 174 -17.58 35.88 -2.03
C SER A 174 -18.29 36.98 -1.23
N PRO A 175 -17.66 38.14 -0.97
CA PRO A 175 -18.30 39.22 -0.24
C PRO A 175 -19.49 39.73 -1.05
N ILE A 176 -20.58 40.02 -0.35
CA ILE A 176 -21.71 40.79 -0.87
C ILE A 176 -21.13 42.16 -1.23
N GLU A 177 -20.90 42.41 -2.53
CA GLU A 177 -20.58 43.75 -3.00
C GLU A 177 -21.78 44.66 -2.69
N PRO A 178 -21.58 45.75 -1.92
CA PRO A 178 -22.63 46.71 -1.58
C PRO A 178 -23.03 47.62 -2.75
#